data_AF-A0A1I7YY19-F1
#
_entry.id   AF-A0A1I7YY19-F1
#
_cell.length_a   1.000
_cell.length_b   1.000
_cell.length_c   1.000
_cell.angle_alpha   90.00
_cell.angle_beta   90.00
_cell.angle_gamma   90.00
#
_symmetry.space_group_name_H-M   'P 1'
#
loop_
_entity.id
_entity.type
_entity.pdbx_description
1 polymer ?
#
loop_
_entity_poly.entity_id
_entity_poly.type
_entity_poly.pdbx_seq_one_letter_code
_entity_poly.pdbx_strand_id
1 'polypeptide(L)'
;MGDLAPISPLNISRFSFGAIDSPRSPAQKRPRRSFSQVYPSTSGVPPRNVQSPLTRALVSPVKQRVAKPTAVLDEFFGVYCLISQSPLKHYKNRCYIGYTVDPNRRIRQHNGGAQKGGANKTDNRGPWEMVCIVHGFPNSVSALRFEWAWQNPDKSRRLRALGLKKSPKESPFAFRLRIVCHMLNSEPWNRLALTFRWLQPQFELPFPADVTPPSHMDVQYGLVEKASSIVPNALEDYEMIRPCAICKKTIQTITDLLRCPSLRACGSHFHVRCLAERAISESRESEKCVIPVSARCPRCSKNFRWGDVVRDQRNILTVDANKPMFEDERIAVGMVPRQELDKC
;
A
#
# COMPACT_ATOMS: atom_id res chain seq x y z
N MET A 1 31.60 -38.43 36.36
CA MET A 1 32.75 -37.81 35.68
C MET A 1 32.73 -38.29 34.25
N GLY A 2 32.34 -37.41 33.34
CA GLY A 2 32.22 -37.68 31.91
C GLY A 2 32.32 -36.33 31.22
N ASP A 3 33.52 -36.03 30.73
CA ASP A 3 33.93 -34.73 30.24
C ASP A 3 33.21 -34.34 28.95
N LEU A 4 32.66 -33.12 28.94
CA LEU A 4 32.14 -32.45 27.76
C LEU A 4 33.30 -31.74 27.06
N ALA A 5 33.62 -32.18 25.83
CA ALA A 5 34.54 -31.48 24.95
C ALA A 5 33.92 -30.17 24.41
N PRO A 6 34.69 -29.07 24.27
CA PRO A 6 34.17 -27.78 23.83
C PRO A 6 33.98 -27.72 22.31
N ILE A 7 32.85 -27.17 21.88
CA ILE A 7 32.51 -26.92 20.47
C ILE A 7 33.22 -25.65 19.99
N SER A 8 34.08 -25.80 18.98
CA SER A 8 34.77 -24.70 18.29
C SER A 8 33.81 -23.84 17.45
N PRO A 9 34.03 -22.52 17.35
CA PRO A 9 33.16 -21.63 16.58
C PRO A 9 33.33 -21.84 15.07
N LEU A 10 32.22 -22.12 14.39
CA LEU A 10 32.17 -22.21 12.94
C LEU A 10 32.40 -20.82 12.30
N ASN A 11 33.45 -20.78 11.50
CA ASN A 11 33.96 -19.68 10.71
C ASN A 11 32.94 -19.28 9.62
N ILE A 12 32.21 -18.18 9.82
CA ILE A 12 31.33 -17.59 8.81
C ILE A 12 32.19 -16.71 7.90
N SER A 13 32.65 -17.28 6.79
CA SER A 13 33.15 -16.48 5.67
C SER A 13 32.68 -17.09 4.34
N ARG A 14 32.27 -16.19 3.43
CA ARG A 14 31.81 -16.39 2.03
C ARG A 14 30.32 -16.67 1.80
N PHE A 15 29.52 -15.61 1.88
CA PHE A 15 28.45 -15.37 0.89
C PHE A 15 28.61 -13.97 0.32
N SER A 16 29.16 -13.90 -0.90
CA SER A 16 29.24 -12.68 -1.69
C SER A 16 27.84 -12.35 -2.22
N PHE A 17 27.23 -11.29 -1.70
CA PHE A 17 26.03 -10.70 -2.27
C PHE A 17 26.42 -9.75 -3.40
N GLY A 18 25.97 -10.05 -4.61
CA GLY A 18 26.04 -9.12 -5.74
C GLY A 18 25.14 -7.93 -5.48
N ALA A 19 25.75 -6.74 -5.43
CA ALA A 19 25.09 -5.45 -5.30
C ALA A 19 24.13 -5.19 -6.47
N ILE A 20 22.93 -4.69 -6.16
CA ILE A 20 22.06 -4.02 -7.12
C ILE A 20 21.65 -2.69 -6.49
N ASP A 21 21.88 -1.64 -7.26
CA ASP A 21 21.97 -0.23 -6.89
C ASP A 21 20.74 0.37 -6.19
N SER A 22 21.03 1.19 -5.18
CA SER A 22 20.13 2.20 -4.62
C SER A 22 19.96 3.39 -5.58
N PRO A 23 18.77 4.03 -5.64
CA PRO A 23 18.57 5.23 -6.44
C PRO A 23 19.30 6.45 -5.84
N ARG A 24 20.07 7.14 -6.68
CA ARG A 24 20.78 8.40 -6.41
C ARG A 24 19.82 9.55 -6.13
N SER A 25 20.13 10.34 -5.11
CA SER A 25 19.58 11.67 -4.84
C SER A 25 19.89 12.67 -5.96
N PRO A 26 19.00 13.63 -6.26
CA PRO A 26 19.23 14.65 -7.27
C PRO A 26 20.26 15.70 -6.81
N ALA A 27 21.23 15.96 -7.68
CA ALA A 27 22.31 16.92 -7.49
C ALA A 27 21.78 18.37 -7.42
N GLN A 28 22.28 19.09 -6.41
CA GLN A 28 22.12 20.53 -6.23
C GLN A 28 22.71 21.30 -7.41
N LYS A 29 21.88 22.11 -8.08
CA LYS A 29 22.32 23.08 -9.09
C LYS A 29 23.03 24.25 -8.37
N ARG A 30 24.31 24.46 -8.71
CA ARG A 30 25.10 25.63 -8.31
C ARG A 30 24.54 26.92 -8.94
N PRO A 31 24.48 28.04 -8.21
CA PRO A 31 24.07 29.33 -8.77
C PRO A 31 25.21 29.98 -9.59
N ARG A 32 24.83 30.67 -10.67
CA ARG A 32 25.71 31.49 -11.51
C ARG A 32 26.19 32.72 -10.73
N ARG A 33 27.48 33.02 -10.84
CA ARG A 33 28.12 34.27 -10.40
C ARG A 33 27.67 35.43 -11.31
N SER A 34 27.17 36.51 -10.73
CA SER A 34 27.17 37.84 -11.35
C SER A 34 28.00 38.77 -10.48
N PHE A 35 28.94 39.44 -11.13
CA PHE A 35 29.80 40.49 -10.59
C PHE A 35 28.98 41.75 -10.27
N SER A 36 29.22 42.37 -9.12
CA SER A 36 29.16 43.82 -8.98
C SER A 36 29.94 44.27 -7.74
N GLN A 37 30.74 45.30 -7.96
CA GLN A 37 31.81 45.83 -7.11
C GLN A 37 31.29 46.52 -5.84
N VAL A 38 32.11 46.48 -4.78
CA VAL A 38 31.96 47.23 -3.53
C VAL A 38 33.07 48.26 -3.46
N TYR A 39 32.75 49.51 -3.13
CA TYR A 39 33.65 50.51 -2.49
C TYR A 39 32.80 51.58 -1.77
N PRO A 40 33.32 52.30 -0.76
CA PRO A 40 32.74 52.19 0.58
C PRO A 40 32.37 53.51 1.28
N SER A 41 31.74 53.34 2.45
CA SER A 41 31.82 54.16 3.68
C SER A 41 30.95 55.42 3.85
N THR A 42 30.21 55.41 4.97
CA THR A 42 30.11 56.44 6.05
C THR A 42 28.70 56.90 6.45
N SER A 43 28.46 56.70 7.75
CA SER A 43 27.57 57.34 8.75
C SER A 43 26.68 58.53 8.38
N GLY A 44 25.44 58.52 8.90
CA GLY A 44 24.64 59.73 9.15
C GLY A 44 23.17 59.47 9.50
N VAL A 45 22.72 60.02 10.64
CA VAL A 45 21.38 59.97 11.28
C VAL A 45 20.39 60.97 10.60
N PRO A 46 19.04 60.85 10.74
CA PRO A 46 18.02 61.28 9.75
C PRO A 46 17.43 62.68 10.01
N PRO A 47 16.47 63.15 9.16
CA PRO A 47 15.16 63.50 9.73
C PRO A 47 13.90 63.40 8.82
N ARG A 48 12.76 63.17 9.51
CA ARG A 48 11.38 63.73 9.42
C ARG A 48 10.62 63.94 8.07
N ASN A 49 9.54 63.16 7.96
CA ASN A 49 8.11 63.52 7.86
C ASN A 49 7.64 64.66 6.92
N VAL A 50 6.87 64.31 5.87
CA VAL A 50 5.77 65.13 5.31
C VAL A 50 4.65 64.20 4.80
N GLN A 51 3.43 64.42 5.27
CA GLN A 51 2.18 63.79 4.83
C GLN A 51 1.61 64.51 3.60
N SER A 52 0.97 63.79 2.66
CA SER A 52 -0.21 64.29 1.93
C SER A 52 -1.08 63.15 1.35
N PRO A 53 -2.39 63.38 1.11
CA PRO A 53 -3.43 62.34 1.20
C PRO A 53 -4.14 62.02 -0.14
N LEU A 54 -5.08 61.06 -0.06
CA LEU A 54 -6.15 60.70 -1.01
C LEU A 54 -5.83 59.66 -2.09
N THR A 55 -6.15 58.39 -1.79
CA THR A 55 -6.96 57.58 -2.72
C THR A 55 -7.99 56.76 -1.95
N ARG A 56 -9.25 57.00 -2.31
CA ARG A 56 -10.45 56.38 -1.73
C ARG A 56 -10.68 55.03 -2.41
N ALA A 57 -11.05 54.05 -1.61
CA ALA A 57 -11.20 52.64 -1.96
C ALA A 57 -12.10 52.34 -3.17
N LEU A 58 -11.68 51.35 -3.96
CA LEU A 58 -12.57 50.44 -4.69
C LEU A 58 -12.22 49.02 -4.25
N VAL A 59 -12.87 48.55 -3.17
CA VAL A 59 -12.78 47.13 -2.77
C VAL A 59 -13.84 46.38 -3.59
N SER A 60 -13.39 45.70 -4.64
CA SER A 60 -14.18 44.67 -5.32
C SER A 60 -14.47 43.53 -4.36
N PRO A 61 -15.67 42.90 -4.41
CA PRO A 61 -16.00 41.80 -3.52
C PRO A 61 -15.02 40.64 -3.74
N VAL A 62 -14.32 40.25 -2.67
CA VAL A 62 -13.43 39.10 -2.63
C VAL A 62 -14.29 37.86 -2.89
N LYS A 63 -14.25 37.33 -4.11
CA LYS A 63 -14.71 35.96 -4.38
C LYS A 63 -13.86 35.06 -3.48
N GLN A 64 -14.45 34.55 -2.40
CA GLN A 64 -13.88 33.44 -1.64
C GLN A 64 -13.60 32.31 -2.63
N ARG A 65 -12.33 32.11 -2.96
CA ARG A 65 -11.90 30.93 -3.71
C ARG A 65 -12.11 29.75 -2.78
N VAL A 66 -13.19 29.01 -2.98
CA VAL A 66 -13.36 27.68 -2.36
C VAL A 66 -12.13 26.88 -2.76
N ALA A 67 -11.28 26.57 -1.78
CA ALA A 67 -10.07 25.78 -2.01
C ALA A 67 -10.48 24.43 -2.61
N LYS A 68 -9.83 24.02 -3.70
CA LYS A 68 -10.11 22.71 -4.30
C LYS A 68 -9.88 21.61 -3.25
N PRO A 69 -10.76 20.61 -3.15
CA PRO A 69 -10.56 19.49 -2.26
C PRO A 69 -9.20 18.82 -2.53
N THR A 70 -8.39 18.69 -1.48
CA THR A 70 -7.12 17.95 -1.59
C THR A 70 -7.45 16.46 -1.61
N ALA A 71 -7.07 15.75 -2.67
CA ALA A 71 -7.23 14.30 -2.75
C ALA A 71 -5.86 13.62 -2.64
N VAL A 72 -5.78 12.56 -1.84
CA VAL A 72 -4.55 11.76 -1.67
C VAL A 72 -4.79 10.39 -2.28
N LEU A 73 -3.81 9.90 -3.04
CA LEU A 73 -3.90 8.58 -3.66
C LEU A 73 -3.93 7.49 -2.59
N ASP A 74 -4.87 6.55 -2.73
CA ASP A 74 -4.92 5.36 -1.89
C ASP A 74 -3.65 4.52 -2.16
N GLU A 75 -3.07 3.95 -1.11
CA GLU A 75 -1.94 3.05 -1.26
C GLU A 75 -2.34 1.79 -2.04
N PHE A 76 -1.58 1.47 -3.09
CA PHE A 76 -1.79 0.27 -3.88
C PHE A 76 -0.51 -0.55 -3.98
N PHE A 77 -0.62 -1.82 -3.65
CA PHE A 77 0.46 -2.79 -3.76
C PHE A 77 -0.08 -4.06 -4.42
N GLY A 78 0.46 -4.41 -5.59
CA GLY A 78 -0.02 -5.56 -6.35
C GLY A 78 1.11 -6.39 -6.96
N VAL A 79 0.87 -7.69 -7.05
CA VAL A 79 1.74 -8.66 -7.72
C VAL A 79 0.95 -9.28 -8.87
N TYR A 80 1.45 -9.15 -10.09
CA TYR A 80 0.75 -9.54 -11.31
C TYR A 80 1.45 -10.66 -12.06
N CYS A 81 0.69 -11.33 -12.92
CA CYS A 81 1.20 -12.24 -13.93
C CYS A 81 0.98 -11.65 -15.32
N LEU A 82 2.03 -11.63 -16.14
CA LEU A 82 1.97 -11.33 -17.56
C LEU A 82 2.00 -12.62 -18.38
N ILE A 83 1.38 -12.61 -19.56
CA ILE A 83 1.56 -13.61 -20.61
C ILE A 83 2.07 -12.92 -21.87
N SER A 84 3.16 -13.44 -22.44
CA SER A 84 3.66 -12.98 -23.74
C SER A 84 2.75 -13.45 -24.87
N GLN A 85 2.29 -12.50 -25.67
CA GLN A 85 1.58 -12.70 -26.94
C GLN A 85 2.53 -12.59 -28.13
N SER A 86 3.84 -12.81 -27.92
CA SER A 86 4.82 -12.76 -29.00
C SER A 86 4.46 -13.75 -30.13
N PRO A 87 4.59 -13.37 -31.41
CA PRO A 87 4.44 -14.30 -32.52
C PRO A 87 5.56 -15.35 -32.56
N LEU A 88 6.70 -15.06 -31.92
CA LEU A 88 7.83 -15.98 -31.84
C LEU A 88 7.52 -17.14 -30.89
N LYS A 89 7.45 -18.36 -31.42
CA LYS A 89 7.07 -19.60 -30.70
C LYS A 89 7.80 -19.79 -29.36
N HIS A 90 9.07 -19.40 -29.28
CA HIS A 90 9.88 -19.57 -28.09
C HIS A 90 9.53 -18.59 -26.95
N TYR A 91 8.90 -17.45 -27.26
CA TYR A 91 8.43 -16.46 -26.28
C TYR A 91 6.93 -16.53 -26.02
N LYS A 92 6.14 -16.97 -27.01
CA LYS A 92 4.69 -17.13 -26.89
C LYS A 92 4.29 -17.89 -25.62
N ASN A 93 3.29 -17.38 -24.91
CA ASN A 93 2.75 -17.92 -23.67
C ASN A 93 3.74 -18.00 -22.48
N ARG A 94 4.94 -17.41 -22.59
CA ARG A 94 5.81 -17.26 -21.42
C ARG A 94 5.16 -16.34 -20.39
N CYS A 95 5.31 -16.71 -19.13
CA CYS A 95 4.82 -15.90 -18.02
C CYS A 95 5.93 -15.04 -17.42
N TYR A 96 5.56 -13.85 -16.95
CA TYR A 96 6.42 -13.02 -16.11
C TYR A 96 5.63 -12.59 -14.88
N ILE A 97 6.20 -12.75 -13.69
CA ILE A 97 5.61 -12.28 -12.44
C ILE A 97 6.33 -11.03 -12.01
N GLY A 98 5.60 -9.99 -11.61
CA GLY A 98 6.21 -8.76 -11.12
C GLY A 98 5.35 -8.03 -10.09
N TYR A 99 5.98 -7.09 -9.40
CA TYR A 99 5.35 -6.18 -8.46
C TYR A 99 5.10 -4.78 -9.08
N THR A 100 4.04 -4.10 -8.63
CA THR A 100 3.73 -2.71 -9.00
C THR A 100 2.87 -1.99 -7.97
N VAL A 101 2.96 -0.66 -7.98
CA VAL A 101 2.02 0.27 -7.33
C VAL A 101 1.06 0.95 -8.32
N ASP A 102 1.25 0.70 -9.62
CA ASP A 102 0.45 1.26 -10.71
C ASP A 102 0.44 0.28 -11.89
N PRO A 103 -0.55 -0.64 -11.96
CA PRO A 103 -0.62 -1.68 -12.99
C PRO A 103 -0.71 -1.11 -14.41
N ASN A 104 -1.51 -0.07 -14.60
CA ASN A 104 -1.75 0.57 -15.90
C ASN A 104 -0.47 1.20 -16.45
N ARG A 105 0.32 1.87 -15.60
CA ARG A 105 1.64 2.35 -15.99
C ARG A 105 2.60 1.21 -16.26
N ARG A 106 2.61 0.17 -15.42
CA ARG A 106 3.58 -0.92 -15.49
C ARG A 106 3.47 -1.75 -16.75
N ILE A 107 2.25 -2.05 -17.22
CA ILE A 107 2.06 -2.80 -18.47
C ILE A 107 2.59 -2.03 -19.69
N ARG A 108 2.40 -0.70 -19.73
CA ARG A 108 2.97 0.16 -20.76
C ARG A 108 4.50 0.16 -20.75
N GLN A 109 5.11 0.15 -19.56
CA GLN A 109 6.57 0.06 -19.44
C GLN A 109 7.11 -1.28 -19.98
N HIS A 110 6.45 -2.39 -19.68
CA HIS A 110 6.83 -3.70 -20.24
C HIS A 110 6.75 -3.73 -21.77
N ASN A 111 5.68 -3.17 -22.34
CA ASN A 111 5.49 -3.13 -23.78
C ASN A 111 6.32 -2.04 -24.48
N GLY A 112 6.81 -1.04 -23.74
CA GLY A 112 7.74 -0.02 -24.23
C GLY A 112 9.23 -0.43 -24.17
N GLY A 113 9.54 -1.60 -23.61
CA GLY A 113 10.91 -2.12 -23.51
C GLY A 113 11.73 -1.56 -22.34
N ALA A 114 12.94 -2.09 -22.17
CA ALA A 114 13.82 -1.79 -21.03
C ALA A 114 14.18 -0.30 -20.94
N GLN A 115 14.35 0.36 -22.09
CA GLN A 115 14.64 1.81 -22.17
C GLN A 115 13.50 2.69 -21.65
N LYS A 116 12.27 2.17 -21.56
CA LYS A 116 11.09 2.85 -20.98
C LYS A 116 10.78 2.41 -19.55
N GLY A 117 11.71 1.69 -18.90
CA GLY A 117 11.56 1.19 -17.53
C GLY A 117 10.90 -0.20 -17.44
N GLY A 118 10.75 -0.90 -18.56
CA GLY A 118 10.36 -2.31 -18.59
C GLY A 118 11.45 -3.19 -17.95
N ALA A 119 11.08 -4.37 -17.44
CA ALA A 119 12.07 -5.29 -16.92
C ALA A 119 12.92 -5.88 -18.06
N ASN A 120 14.23 -6.04 -17.87
CA ASN A 120 15.13 -6.64 -18.88
C ASN A 120 14.64 -8.04 -19.32
N LYS A 121 14.04 -8.81 -18.40
CA LYS A 121 13.49 -10.15 -18.71
C LYS A 121 12.26 -10.11 -19.63
N THR A 122 11.64 -8.95 -19.81
CA THR A 122 10.46 -8.75 -20.67
C THR A 122 10.78 -8.03 -21.98
N ASP A 123 11.99 -7.50 -22.12
CA ASP A 123 12.41 -6.70 -23.27
C ASP A 123 12.43 -7.54 -24.57
N ASN A 124 11.88 -6.99 -25.66
CA ASN A 124 11.76 -7.64 -26.98
C ASN A 124 11.09 -9.03 -26.99
N ARG A 125 10.29 -9.33 -25.97
CA ARG A 125 9.61 -10.63 -25.77
C ARG A 125 8.09 -10.49 -25.71
N GLY A 126 7.59 -9.28 -25.96
CA GLY A 126 6.16 -8.96 -25.97
C GLY A 126 5.51 -9.12 -27.36
N PRO A 127 4.31 -8.54 -27.57
CA PRO A 127 3.58 -7.75 -26.58
C PRO A 127 3.17 -8.60 -25.37
N TRP A 128 3.10 -7.97 -24.20
CA TRP A 128 2.72 -8.58 -22.94
C TRP A 128 1.30 -8.17 -22.58
N GLU A 129 0.53 -9.16 -22.12
CA GLU A 129 -0.78 -8.95 -21.51
C GLU A 129 -0.68 -9.19 -20.01
N MET A 130 -1.18 -8.26 -19.20
CA MET A 130 -1.29 -8.45 -17.74
C MET A 130 -2.61 -9.14 -17.46
N VAL A 131 -2.58 -10.44 -17.19
CA VAL A 131 -3.80 -11.28 -17.18
C VAL A 131 -4.49 -11.31 -15.83
N CYS A 132 -3.71 -11.28 -14.74
CA CYS A 132 -4.24 -11.22 -13.38
C CYS A 132 -3.30 -10.49 -12.44
N ILE A 133 -3.85 -10.03 -11.32
CA ILE A 133 -3.12 -9.36 -10.24
C ILE A 133 -3.70 -9.73 -8.87
N VAL A 134 -2.82 -10.08 -7.93
CA VAL A 134 -3.14 -10.16 -6.51
C VAL A 134 -2.78 -8.83 -5.88
N HIS A 135 -3.72 -8.19 -5.18
CA HIS A 135 -3.51 -6.88 -4.55
C HIS A 135 -4.19 -6.80 -3.18
N GLY A 136 -4.08 -5.65 -2.52
CA GLY A 136 -4.51 -5.46 -1.13
C GLY A 136 -3.44 -5.81 -0.10
N PHE A 137 -2.17 -5.93 -0.52
CA PHE A 137 -1.06 -6.17 0.41
C PHE A 137 -0.91 -4.99 1.39
N PRO A 138 -0.57 -5.25 2.66
CA PRO A 138 -0.43 -4.22 3.68
C PRO A 138 0.85 -3.38 3.53
N ASN A 139 1.75 -3.70 2.61
CA ASN A 139 2.94 -2.90 2.30
C ASN A 139 3.70 -3.55 1.15
N SER A 140 4.67 -2.80 0.61
CA SER A 140 5.61 -3.27 -0.40
C SER A 140 6.38 -4.52 0.03
N VAL A 141 6.82 -4.62 1.29
CA VAL A 141 7.61 -5.77 1.78
C VAL A 141 6.82 -7.07 1.70
N SER A 142 5.55 -7.06 2.12
CA SER A 142 4.64 -8.23 2.02
C SER A 142 4.41 -8.63 0.57
N ALA A 143 4.16 -7.65 -0.30
CA ALA A 143 3.97 -7.87 -1.74
C ALA A 143 5.24 -8.42 -2.43
N LEU A 144 6.42 -7.87 -2.11
CA LEU A 144 7.70 -8.33 -2.68
C LEU A 144 8.06 -9.75 -2.22
N ARG A 145 7.77 -10.10 -0.96
CA ARG A 145 7.91 -11.48 -0.47
C ARG A 145 6.99 -12.45 -1.22
N PHE A 146 5.76 -12.01 -1.52
CA PHE A 146 4.82 -12.77 -2.35
C PHE A 146 5.33 -12.91 -3.78
N GLU A 147 5.74 -11.82 -4.43
CA GLU A 147 6.32 -11.84 -5.78
C GLU A 147 7.49 -12.82 -5.89
N TRP A 148 8.45 -12.74 -4.96
CA TRP A 148 9.61 -13.64 -4.97
C TRP A 148 9.21 -15.11 -4.84
N ALA A 149 8.27 -15.44 -3.95
CA ALA A 149 7.80 -16.81 -3.77
C ALA A 149 7.04 -17.33 -5.00
N TRP A 150 6.27 -16.47 -5.67
CA TRP A 150 5.55 -16.84 -6.89
C TRP A 150 6.50 -17.02 -8.08
N GLN A 151 7.57 -16.23 -8.15
CA GLN A 151 8.66 -16.41 -9.12
C GLN A 151 9.43 -17.72 -8.88
N ASN A 152 9.71 -18.06 -7.62
CA ASN A 152 10.63 -19.13 -7.20
C ASN A 152 9.94 -20.17 -6.27
N PRO A 153 8.91 -20.89 -6.75
CA PRO A 153 8.13 -21.81 -5.92
C PRO A 153 8.96 -22.97 -5.35
N ASP A 154 9.97 -23.43 -6.09
CA ASP A 154 10.92 -24.48 -5.72
C ASP A 154 11.89 -24.06 -4.60
N LYS A 155 12.20 -22.77 -4.51
CA LYS A 155 13.11 -22.20 -3.50
C LYS A 155 12.39 -21.67 -2.27
N SER A 156 11.12 -21.29 -2.41
CA SER A 156 10.31 -20.83 -1.31
C SER A 156 10.09 -21.95 -0.30
N ARG A 157 10.59 -21.77 0.93
CA ARG A 157 10.47 -22.76 2.03
C ARG A 157 9.04 -23.32 2.18
N ARG A 158 8.05 -22.47 1.99
CA ARG A 158 6.62 -22.80 2.17
C ARG A 158 6.04 -23.59 1.01
N LEU A 159 6.50 -23.32 -0.21
CA LEU A 159 5.99 -23.97 -1.42
C LEU A 159 6.80 -25.21 -1.79
N ARG A 160 8.09 -25.25 -1.45
CA ARG A 160 8.98 -26.39 -1.69
C ARG A 160 8.44 -27.67 -1.06
N ALA A 161 7.87 -27.57 0.14
CA ALA A 161 7.27 -28.71 0.84
C ALA A 161 6.08 -29.33 0.09
N LEU A 162 5.40 -28.55 -0.76
CA LEU A 162 4.27 -29.02 -1.56
C LEU A 162 4.72 -29.77 -2.84
N GLY A 163 6.01 -29.74 -3.18
CA GLY A 163 6.54 -30.49 -4.33
C GLY A 163 5.93 -30.13 -5.68
N LEU A 164 5.42 -28.90 -5.84
CA LEU A 164 4.66 -28.49 -7.02
C LEU A 164 5.53 -28.53 -8.29
N LYS A 165 5.17 -29.40 -9.23
CA LYS A 165 5.77 -29.49 -10.56
C LYS A 165 4.74 -29.20 -11.63
N LYS A 166 5.18 -28.55 -12.70
CA LYS A 166 4.35 -28.29 -13.88
C LYS A 166 4.13 -29.61 -14.63
N SER A 167 2.88 -29.92 -14.96
CA SER A 167 2.60 -31.09 -15.80
C SER A 167 2.88 -30.80 -17.29
N PRO A 168 3.13 -31.83 -18.13
CA PRO A 168 3.35 -31.64 -19.56
C PRO A 168 2.15 -30.99 -20.28
N LYS A 169 0.92 -31.32 -19.88
CA LYS A 169 -0.33 -30.81 -20.46
C LYS A 169 -0.74 -29.45 -19.88
N GLU A 170 -0.17 -29.03 -18.77
CA GLU A 170 -0.46 -27.76 -18.11
C GLU A 170 0.23 -26.60 -18.86
N SER A 171 -0.50 -25.53 -19.16
CA SER A 171 0.10 -24.33 -19.73
C SER A 171 1.02 -23.63 -18.72
N PRO A 172 2.00 -22.81 -19.16
CA PRO A 172 2.80 -22.02 -18.22
C PRO A 172 1.95 -21.16 -17.29
N PHE A 173 0.85 -20.59 -17.79
CA PHE A 173 -0.04 -19.75 -16.99
C PHE A 173 -0.88 -20.56 -16.00
N ALA A 174 -1.45 -21.70 -16.42
CA ALA A 174 -2.19 -22.59 -15.52
C ALA A 174 -1.33 -23.02 -14.33
N PHE A 175 -0.04 -23.32 -14.56
CA PHE A 175 0.90 -23.62 -13.49
C PHE A 175 1.10 -22.44 -12.53
N ARG A 176 1.26 -21.22 -13.06
CA ARG A 176 1.39 -20.01 -12.22
C ARG A 176 0.12 -19.71 -11.45
N LEU A 177 -1.06 -19.95 -12.02
CA LEU A 177 -2.35 -19.83 -11.36
C LEU A 177 -2.46 -20.83 -10.19
N ARG A 178 -2.05 -22.08 -10.39
CA ARG A 178 -2.04 -23.08 -9.33
C ARG A 178 -1.08 -22.73 -8.18
N ILE A 179 0.13 -22.26 -8.51
CA ILE A 179 1.08 -21.77 -7.50
C ILE A 179 0.47 -20.65 -6.67
N VAL A 180 -0.13 -19.63 -7.31
CA VAL A 180 -0.67 -18.50 -6.56
C VAL A 180 -1.86 -18.92 -5.69
N CYS A 181 -2.69 -19.87 -6.11
CA CYS A 181 -3.76 -20.41 -5.26
C CYS A 181 -3.21 -21.11 -4.01
N HIS A 182 -2.13 -21.91 -4.13
CA HIS A 182 -1.45 -22.46 -2.95
C HIS A 182 -0.87 -21.37 -2.05
N MET A 183 -0.32 -20.30 -2.64
CA MET A 183 0.20 -19.16 -1.86
C MET A 183 -0.89 -18.42 -1.10
N LEU A 184 -2.05 -18.18 -1.72
CA LEU A 184 -3.19 -17.55 -1.05
C LEU A 184 -3.72 -18.41 0.11
N ASN A 185 -3.53 -19.73 0.08
CA ASN A 185 -3.89 -20.64 1.17
C ASN A 185 -2.75 -20.92 2.17
N SER A 186 -1.57 -20.35 1.96
CA SER A 186 -0.40 -20.54 2.82
C SER A 186 -0.10 -19.29 3.68
N GLU A 187 0.38 -19.51 4.90
CA GLU A 187 0.93 -18.41 5.70
C GLU A 187 2.10 -17.73 4.99
N PRO A 188 2.37 -16.43 5.23
CA PRO A 188 1.59 -15.51 6.07
C PRO A 188 0.42 -14.85 5.32
N TRP A 189 0.12 -15.28 4.08
CA TRP A 189 -0.79 -14.55 3.18
C TRP A 189 -2.25 -14.96 3.35
N ASN A 190 -2.51 -16.19 3.78
CA ASN A 190 -3.83 -16.78 3.96
C ASN A 190 -4.74 -16.13 5.01
N ARG A 191 -4.29 -15.09 5.70
CA ARG A 191 -5.11 -14.30 6.64
C ARG A 191 -5.14 -12.81 6.29
N LEU A 192 -4.49 -12.43 5.19
CA LEU A 192 -4.57 -11.08 4.65
C LEU A 192 -5.84 -10.95 3.82
N ALA A 193 -6.49 -9.79 3.84
CA ALA A 193 -7.61 -9.50 2.95
C ALA A 193 -7.11 -9.12 1.55
N LEU A 194 -6.43 -10.07 0.90
CA LEU A 194 -5.99 -9.93 -0.48
C LEU A 194 -7.19 -10.10 -1.43
N THR A 195 -7.05 -9.53 -2.61
CA THR A 195 -7.98 -9.68 -3.71
C THR A 195 -7.24 -10.28 -4.88
N PHE A 196 -7.78 -11.36 -5.45
CA PHE A 196 -7.37 -11.84 -6.75
C PHE A 196 -8.22 -11.14 -7.82
N ARG A 197 -7.59 -10.53 -8.82
CA ARG A 197 -8.30 -9.81 -9.88
C ARG A 197 -7.89 -10.31 -11.25
N TRP A 198 -8.88 -10.73 -12.04
CA TRP A 198 -8.75 -10.97 -13.46
C TRP A 198 -8.77 -9.64 -14.21
N LEU A 199 -7.71 -9.36 -14.96
CA LEU A 199 -7.57 -8.11 -15.73
C LEU A 199 -7.95 -8.29 -17.19
N GLN A 200 -7.81 -9.52 -17.70
CA GLN A 200 -8.09 -9.89 -19.09
C GLN A 200 -8.93 -11.17 -19.09
N PRO A 201 -10.28 -11.06 -19.11
CA PRO A 201 -11.20 -12.19 -18.99
C PRO A 201 -10.98 -13.29 -20.03
N GLN A 202 -10.47 -12.95 -21.22
CA GLN A 202 -10.15 -13.92 -22.27
C GLN A 202 -9.01 -14.89 -21.91
N PHE A 203 -8.23 -14.61 -20.85
CA PHE A 203 -7.21 -15.51 -20.32
C PHE A 203 -7.64 -16.20 -19.02
N GLU A 204 -8.88 -16.01 -18.60
CA GLU A 204 -9.41 -16.67 -17.41
C GLU A 204 -9.35 -18.19 -17.57
N LEU A 205 -8.91 -18.84 -16.50
CA LEU A 205 -8.94 -20.29 -16.36
C LEU A 205 -9.71 -20.60 -15.08
N PRO A 206 -10.43 -21.74 -15.03
CA PRO A 206 -11.00 -22.18 -13.77
C PRO A 206 -9.90 -22.34 -12.73
N PHE A 207 -10.18 -21.93 -11.49
CA PHE A 207 -9.27 -22.20 -10.38
C PHE A 207 -9.09 -23.71 -10.20
N PRO A 208 -7.90 -24.17 -9.76
CA PRO A 208 -7.68 -25.58 -9.48
C PRO A 208 -8.68 -26.08 -8.43
N ALA A 209 -9.35 -27.21 -8.71
CA ALA A 209 -10.38 -27.77 -7.84
C ALA A 209 -9.84 -28.18 -6.46
N ASP A 210 -8.56 -28.54 -6.39
CA ASP A 210 -7.85 -28.94 -5.17
C ASP A 210 -7.40 -27.75 -4.32
N VAL A 211 -7.33 -26.54 -4.91
CA VAL A 211 -6.88 -25.34 -4.21
C VAL A 211 -7.52 -24.09 -4.82
N THR A 212 -8.67 -23.72 -4.30
CA THR A 212 -9.35 -22.47 -4.66
C THR A 212 -8.88 -21.31 -3.77
N PRO A 213 -9.03 -20.04 -4.19
CA PRO A 213 -8.78 -18.90 -3.30
C PRO A 213 -9.60 -19.00 -1.99
N PRO A 214 -9.05 -18.59 -0.83
CA PRO A 214 -9.78 -18.59 0.43
C PRO A 214 -11.09 -17.79 0.34
N SER A 215 -12.15 -18.26 1.01
CA SER A 215 -13.49 -17.66 0.96
C SER A 215 -13.59 -16.21 1.46
N HIS A 216 -12.60 -15.75 2.24
CA HIS A 216 -12.54 -14.38 2.73
C HIS A 216 -11.81 -13.42 1.78
N MET A 217 -11.16 -13.93 0.73
CA MET A 217 -10.51 -13.15 -0.31
C MET A 217 -11.47 -12.94 -1.47
N ASP A 218 -11.49 -11.72 -2.01
CA ASP A 218 -12.36 -11.41 -3.14
C ASP A 218 -11.74 -11.84 -4.46
N VAL A 219 -12.59 -12.31 -5.38
CA VAL A 219 -12.26 -12.46 -6.80
C VAL A 219 -12.97 -11.35 -7.57
N GLN A 220 -12.20 -10.53 -8.28
CA GLN A 220 -12.70 -9.35 -9.00
C GLN A 220 -12.29 -9.38 -10.48
N TYR A 221 -12.94 -8.55 -11.29
CA TYR A 221 -12.74 -8.47 -12.73
C TYR A 221 -12.51 -7.03 -13.20
N GLY A 222 -11.82 -6.88 -14.33
CA GLY A 222 -11.56 -5.59 -14.97
C GLY A 222 -10.32 -4.89 -14.43
N LEU A 223 -9.95 -3.78 -15.08
CA LEU A 223 -8.73 -3.02 -14.78
C LEU A 223 -8.70 -2.51 -13.33
N VAL A 224 -7.50 -2.25 -12.83
CA VAL A 224 -7.33 -1.59 -11.54
C VAL A 224 -7.55 -0.09 -11.74
N GLU A 225 -8.57 0.44 -11.06
CA GLU A 225 -8.83 1.87 -10.97
C GLU A 225 -7.97 2.50 -9.88
N LYS A 226 -7.45 3.70 -10.15
CA LYS A 226 -6.75 4.48 -9.14
C LYS A 226 -7.80 5.15 -8.28
N ALA A 227 -7.89 4.73 -7.01
CA ALA A 227 -8.71 5.42 -6.04
C ALA A 227 -7.90 6.52 -5.35
N SER A 228 -8.58 7.63 -5.07
CA SER A 228 -8.06 8.69 -4.20
C SER A 228 -9.07 8.98 -3.09
N SER A 229 -8.58 9.22 -1.88
CA SER A 229 -9.39 9.65 -0.74
C SER A 229 -9.35 11.17 -0.65
N ILE A 230 -10.54 11.79 -0.57
CA ILE A 230 -10.65 13.23 -0.34
C ILE A 230 -10.28 13.53 1.11
N VAL A 231 -9.37 14.47 1.32
CA VAL A 231 -9.02 15.00 2.64
C VAL A 231 -10.11 15.99 3.04
N PRO A 232 -10.82 15.78 4.17
CA PRO A 232 -11.82 16.72 4.62
C PRO A 232 -11.21 18.08 4.94
N ASN A 233 -11.84 19.14 4.43
CA ASN A 233 -11.37 20.52 4.54
C ASN A 233 -12.04 21.32 5.66
N ALA A 234 -13.09 20.79 6.30
CA ALA A 234 -13.78 21.45 7.41
C ALA A 234 -13.53 20.71 8.72
N LEU A 235 -13.34 21.47 9.81
CA LEU A 235 -13.07 20.89 11.14
C LEU A 235 -14.24 20.03 11.65
N GLU A 236 -15.47 20.36 11.27
CA GLU A 236 -16.69 19.62 11.60
C GLU A 236 -16.75 18.21 11.01
N ASP A 237 -15.99 17.95 9.94
CA ASP A 237 -15.85 16.63 9.33
C ASP A 237 -14.93 15.69 10.14
N TYR A 238 -14.29 16.20 11.19
CA TYR A 238 -13.46 15.42 12.09
C TYR A 238 -14.16 15.16 13.43
N GLU A 239 -13.68 14.15 14.14
CA GLU A 239 -14.05 13.87 15.52
C GLU A 239 -12.83 13.46 16.35
N MET A 240 -12.88 13.71 17.66
CA MET A 240 -11.82 13.25 18.58
C MET A 240 -11.78 11.72 18.65
N ILE A 241 -10.57 11.17 18.75
CA ILE A 241 -10.41 9.74 19.03
C ILE A 241 -10.99 9.42 20.42
N ARG A 242 -12.12 8.71 20.42
CA ARG A 242 -12.80 8.21 21.62
C ARG A 242 -11.97 7.13 22.32
N PRO A 243 -12.12 6.94 23.66
CA PRO A 243 -11.52 5.83 24.37
C PRO A 243 -11.94 4.47 23.80
N CYS A 244 -11.05 3.49 23.92
CA CYS A 244 -11.31 2.14 23.43
C CYS A 244 -12.57 1.55 24.09
N ALA A 245 -13.53 1.13 23.27
CA ALA A 245 -14.79 0.60 23.77
C ALA A 245 -14.65 -0.75 24.51
N ILE A 246 -13.50 -1.43 24.41
CA ILE A 246 -13.18 -2.67 25.14
C ILE A 246 -12.50 -2.34 26.49
N CYS A 247 -11.27 -1.82 26.47
CA CYS A 247 -10.48 -1.63 27.69
C CYS A 247 -10.71 -0.29 28.41
N LYS A 248 -11.53 0.61 27.81
CA LYS A 248 -11.88 1.95 28.31
C LYS A 248 -10.72 2.95 28.43
N LYS A 249 -9.50 2.57 28.03
CA LYS A 249 -8.32 3.45 28.02
C LYS A 249 -8.29 4.31 26.75
N THR A 250 -7.63 5.46 26.83
CA THR A 250 -7.38 6.36 25.70
C THR A 250 -6.52 5.67 24.63
N ILE A 251 -6.81 5.93 23.36
CA ILE A 251 -6.01 5.49 22.22
C ILE A 251 -5.08 6.66 21.85
N GLN A 252 -3.76 6.44 21.96
CA GLN A 252 -2.78 7.51 21.84
C GLN A 252 -2.44 7.87 20.39
N THR A 253 -2.47 6.88 19.50
CA THR A 253 -2.02 7.02 18.12
C THR A 253 -3.04 6.46 17.14
N ILE A 254 -3.06 6.99 15.90
CA ILE A 254 -3.89 6.45 14.82
C ILE A 254 -3.44 5.02 14.45
N THR A 255 -2.14 4.71 14.60
CA THR A 255 -1.61 3.35 14.39
C THR A 255 -2.16 2.32 15.37
N ASP A 256 -2.66 2.74 16.53
CA ASP A 256 -3.35 1.87 17.47
C ASP A 256 -4.88 1.86 17.28
N LEU A 257 -5.43 2.75 16.46
CA LEU A 257 -6.87 2.94 16.28
C LEU A 257 -7.47 2.02 15.21
N LEU A 258 -8.49 1.26 15.60
CA LEU A 258 -9.49 0.70 14.67
C LEU A 258 -10.87 1.29 14.96
N ARG A 259 -11.65 1.50 13.89
CA ARG A 259 -13.02 2.00 13.98
C ARG A 259 -14.02 0.92 13.60
N CYS A 260 -15.21 0.99 14.18
CA CYS A 260 -16.32 0.16 13.73
C CYS A 260 -16.75 0.56 12.30
N PRO A 261 -16.93 -0.39 11.36
CA PRO A 261 -17.45 -0.12 10.02
C PRO A 261 -18.91 0.39 9.96
N SER A 262 -19.57 0.58 11.10
CA SER A 262 -20.82 1.33 11.19
C SER A 262 -20.52 2.70 11.79
N LEU A 263 -19.80 3.55 11.06
CA LEU A 263 -19.35 4.85 11.57
C LEU A 263 -20.54 5.71 12.03
N ARG A 264 -21.59 5.83 11.21
CA ARG A 264 -22.78 6.64 11.53
C ARG A 264 -23.64 6.08 12.68
N ALA A 265 -23.81 4.76 12.73
CA ALA A 265 -24.70 4.12 13.72
C ALA A 265 -24.00 3.74 15.04
N CYS A 266 -22.68 3.53 15.04
CA CYS A 266 -21.93 3.02 16.19
C CYS A 266 -20.77 3.93 16.60
N GLY A 267 -19.96 4.40 15.64
CA GLY A 267 -18.86 5.35 15.89
C GLY A 267 -17.91 4.94 17.02
N SER A 268 -17.69 3.63 17.20
CA SER A 268 -16.87 3.11 18.29
C SER A 268 -15.43 2.88 17.84
N HIS A 269 -14.52 3.25 18.72
CA HIS A 269 -13.09 3.12 18.53
C HIS A 269 -12.54 2.01 19.42
N PHE A 270 -11.49 1.34 18.94
CA PHE A 270 -10.85 0.23 19.61
C PHE A 270 -9.34 0.33 19.44
N HIS A 271 -8.58 -0.12 20.45
CA HIS A 271 -7.19 -0.49 20.20
C HIS A 271 -7.16 -1.68 19.26
N VAL A 272 -6.24 -1.66 18.28
CA VAL A 272 -6.00 -2.76 17.34
C VAL A 272 -5.76 -4.07 18.08
N ARG A 273 -4.97 -4.05 19.17
CA ARG A 273 -4.68 -5.22 20.00
C ARG A 273 -5.94 -5.75 20.69
N CYS A 274 -6.68 -4.89 21.39
CA CYS A 274 -7.87 -5.32 22.14
C CYS A 274 -8.93 -5.95 21.22
N LEU A 275 -9.14 -5.37 20.02
CA LEU A 275 -10.10 -5.91 19.07
C LEU A 275 -9.59 -7.21 18.43
N ALA A 276 -8.29 -7.31 18.15
CA ALA A 276 -7.67 -8.52 17.61
C ALA A 276 -7.74 -9.69 18.60
N GLU A 277 -7.31 -9.47 19.85
CA GLU A 277 -7.35 -10.48 20.92
C GLU A 277 -8.77 -11.00 21.10
N ARG A 278 -9.75 -10.11 21.20
CA ARG A 278 -11.15 -10.52 21.30
C ARG A 278 -11.63 -11.31 20.09
N ALA A 279 -11.30 -10.87 18.87
CA ALA A 279 -11.70 -11.57 17.66
C ALA A 279 -11.08 -12.97 17.55
N ILE A 280 -9.83 -13.13 18.03
CA ILE A 280 -9.11 -14.40 18.08
C ILE A 280 -9.67 -15.31 19.19
N SER A 281 -10.02 -14.75 20.36
CA SER A 281 -10.66 -15.51 21.44
C SER A 281 -12.08 -15.95 21.10
N GLU A 282 -12.82 -15.16 20.31
CA GLU A 282 -14.16 -15.54 19.82
C GLU A 282 -14.07 -16.55 18.66
N SER A 283 -12.95 -16.61 17.94
CA SER A 283 -12.73 -17.64 16.93
C SER A 283 -12.27 -18.94 17.57
N ARG A 284 -12.67 -20.08 17.00
CA ARG A 284 -12.14 -21.40 17.42
C ARG A 284 -10.67 -21.62 17.00
N GLU A 285 -9.96 -20.54 16.66
CA GLU A 285 -8.61 -20.54 16.08
C GLU A 285 -7.56 -19.98 17.06
N SER A 286 -7.92 -19.82 18.34
CA SER A 286 -7.21 -18.98 19.32
C SER A 286 -5.74 -19.35 19.60
N GLU A 287 -5.31 -20.56 19.25
CA GLU A 287 -3.93 -21.01 19.48
C GLU A 287 -3.02 -20.94 18.25
N LYS A 288 -3.55 -20.69 17.05
CA LYS A 288 -2.80 -20.83 15.78
C LYS A 288 -2.69 -19.55 14.94
N CYS A 289 -3.30 -18.45 15.34
CA CYS A 289 -3.30 -17.24 14.53
C CYS A 289 -3.16 -15.95 15.34
N VAL A 290 -2.46 -14.97 14.76
CA VAL A 290 -2.23 -13.62 15.35
C VAL A 290 -3.06 -12.54 14.66
N ILE A 291 -3.54 -12.81 13.44
CA ILE A 291 -4.32 -11.85 12.64
C ILE A 291 -5.73 -12.43 12.45
N PRO A 292 -6.79 -11.78 12.93
CA PRO A 292 -8.15 -12.20 12.62
C PRO A 292 -8.45 -12.08 11.12
N VAL A 293 -9.29 -12.96 10.58
CA VAL A 293 -9.83 -12.81 9.21
C VAL A 293 -11.11 -11.96 9.23
N SER A 294 -11.95 -12.19 10.23
CA SER A 294 -13.19 -11.47 10.50
C SER A 294 -13.32 -11.19 11.99
N ALA A 295 -14.13 -10.20 12.33
CA ALA A 295 -14.46 -9.87 13.70
C ALA A 295 -15.88 -9.34 13.81
N ARG A 296 -16.38 -9.27 15.05
CA ARG A 296 -17.68 -8.71 15.38
C ARG A 296 -17.49 -7.52 16.31
N CYS A 297 -18.19 -6.42 16.03
CA CYS A 297 -18.10 -5.22 16.85
C CYS A 297 -18.70 -5.49 18.25
N PRO A 298 -17.96 -5.31 19.35
CA PRO A 298 -18.48 -5.57 20.70
C PRO A 298 -19.61 -4.65 21.15
N ARG A 299 -19.88 -3.55 20.42
CA ARG A 299 -20.89 -2.56 20.78
C ARG A 299 -22.17 -2.66 19.96
N CYS A 300 -22.07 -2.80 18.64
CA CYS A 300 -23.24 -2.89 17.76
C CYS A 300 -23.43 -4.27 17.13
N SER A 301 -22.58 -5.24 17.46
CA SER A 301 -22.65 -6.63 16.96
C SER A 301 -22.53 -6.80 15.44
N LYS A 302 -22.19 -5.74 14.69
CA LYS A 302 -21.93 -5.84 13.24
C LYS A 302 -20.70 -6.71 12.99
N ASN A 303 -20.85 -7.69 12.10
CA ASN A 303 -19.75 -8.48 11.56
C ASN A 303 -19.01 -7.69 10.48
N PHE A 304 -17.69 -7.83 10.42
CA PHE A 304 -16.87 -7.20 9.41
C PHE A 304 -15.59 -8.00 9.13
N ARG A 305 -14.98 -7.75 7.98
CA ARG A 305 -13.68 -8.33 7.63
C ARG A 305 -12.58 -7.52 8.30
N TRP A 306 -11.60 -8.21 8.88
CA TRP A 306 -10.49 -7.56 9.56
C TRP A 306 -9.70 -6.65 8.63
N GLY A 307 -9.51 -7.07 7.38
CA GLY A 307 -8.81 -6.27 6.39
C GLY A 307 -9.49 -4.94 6.04
N ASP A 308 -10.81 -4.83 6.18
CA ASP A 308 -11.52 -3.58 5.87
C ASP A 308 -11.25 -2.52 6.93
N VAL A 309 -11.24 -2.90 8.22
CA VAL A 309 -10.91 -1.96 9.31
C VAL A 309 -9.43 -1.58 9.31
N VAL A 310 -8.54 -2.51 8.91
CA VAL A 310 -7.12 -2.19 8.73
C VAL A 310 -6.91 -1.25 7.54
N ARG A 311 -7.64 -1.45 6.42
CA ARG A 311 -7.58 -0.57 5.27
C ARG A 311 -8.09 0.83 5.61
N ASP A 312 -9.19 0.93 6.35
CA ASP A 312 -9.70 2.20 6.88
C ASP A 312 -8.63 2.93 7.72
N GLN A 313 -7.99 2.24 8.66
CA GLN A 313 -6.91 2.81 9.47
C GLN A 313 -5.77 3.37 8.61
N ARG A 314 -5.35 2.66 7.56
CA ARG A 314 -4.32 3.14 6.64
C ARG A 314 -4.75 4.39 5.88
N ASN A 315 -5.98 4.42 5.40
CA ASN A 315 -6.52 5.59 4.73
C ASN A 315 -6.54 6.81 5.68
N ILE A 316 -6.90 6.61 6.95
CA ILE A 316 -6.82 7.66 7.97
C ILE A 316 -5.39 8.14 8.18
N LEU A 317 -4.40 7.24 8.27
CA LEU A 317 -2.99 7.62 8.41
C LEU A 317 -2.51 8.47 7.22
N THR A 318 -2.91 8.09 6.00
CA THR A 318 -2.61 8.85 4.79
C THR A 318 -3.26 10.23 4.79
N VAL A 319 -4.53 10.32 5.22
CA VAL A 319 -5.24 11.61 5.36
C VAL A 319 -4.62 12.47 6.47
N ASP A 320 -4.28 11.88 7.61
CA ASP A 320 -3.65 12.57 8.74
C ASP A 320 -2.33 13.25 8.35
N ALA A 321 -1.50 12.56 7.55
CA ALA A 321 -0.25 13.11 7.01
C ALA A 321 -0.44 14.28 6.02
N ASN A 322 -1.65 14.49 5.51
CA ASN A 322 -1.99 15.51 4.51
C ASN A 322 -3.09 16.48 5.00
N LYS A 323 -3.38 16.51 6.31
CA LYS A 323 -4.39 17.41 6.88
C LYS A 323 -4.04 18.88 6.59
N PRO A 324 -5.04 19.71 6.21
CA PRO A 324 -4.83 21.14 6.09
C PRO A 324 -4.58 21.75 7.47
N MET A 325 -3.87 22.88 7.48
CA MET A 325 -3.89 23.79 8.62
C MET A 325 -5.26 24.47 8.64
N PHE A 326 -5.94 24.45 9.78
CA PHE A 326 -7.18 25.21 9.97
C PHE A 326 -6.85 26.63 10.47
N GLU A 327 -7.67 27.62 10.11
CA GLU A 327 -7.58 28.98 10.67
C GLU A 327 -7.63 28.87 12.22
N ASP A 328 -6.74 29.59 12.92
CA ASP A 328 -6.43 29.52 14.37
C ASP A 328 -5.28 28.57 14.82
N GLU A 329 -4.38 28.14 13.94
CA GLU A 329 -3.18 27.32 14.28
C GLU A 329 -3.45 25.96 14.97
N ARG A 330 -4.72 25.57 15.15
CA ARG A 330 -5.08 24.26 15.68
C ARG A 330 -5.04 23.25 14.55
N ILE A 331 -3.91 22.56 14.42
CA ILE A 331 -3.89 21.26 13.76
C ILE A 331 -4.99 20.42 14.44
N ALA A 332 -5.80 19.70 13.66
CA ALA A 332 -6.78 18.73 14.18
C ALA A 332 -6.06 17.50 14.80
N VAL A 333 -5.20 17.75 15.80
CA VAL A 333 -4.34 16.79 16.49
C VAL A 333 -5.23 15.84 17.28
N GLY A 334 -5.01 14.54 17.12
CA GLY A 334 -5.82 13.52 17.79
C GLY A 334 -7.27 13.44 17.30
N MET A 335 -7.60 14.10 16.18
CA MET A 335 -8.88 13.94 15.50
C MET A 335 -8.76 13.02 14.29
N VAL A 336 -9.85 12.35 13.93
CA VAL A 336 -9.96 11.49 12.74
C VAL A 336 -11.21 11.87 11.95
N PRO A 337 -11.27 11.60 10.63
CA PRO A 337 -12.47 11.85 9.83
C PRO A 337 -13.70 11.19 10.48
N ARG A 338 -14.84 11.86 10.55
CA ARG A 338 -16.06 11.35 11.21
C ARG A 338 -16.76 10.27 10.38
N GLN A 339 -16.62 10.32 9.06
CA GLN A 339 -17.29 9.42 8.12
C GLN A 339 -16.27 8.60 7.33
N GLU A 340 -16.78 7.70 6.47
CA GLU A 340 -15.94 7.08 5.45
C GLU A 340 -15.40 8.19 4.55
N LEU A 341 -14.14 8.04 4.13
CA LEU A 341 -13.53 9.00 3.23
C LEU A 341 -14.17 8.89 1.85
N ASP A 342 -14.68 10.00 1.34
CA ASP A 342 -15.17 10.08 -0.02
C ASP A 342 -14.04 9.72 -0.99
N LYS A 343 -14.38 8.89 -1.98
CA LYS A 343 -13.44 8.43 -3.00
C LYS A 343 -13.70 9.12 -4.33
N CYS A 344 -12.61 9.48 -5.02
CA CYS A 344 -12.61 10.02 -6.38
C CYS A 344 -11.77 9.12 -7.29
#